data_AF-A0A1F5LKV4-F1
#
_entry.id   AF-A0A1F5LKV4-F1
#
_cell.length_a   1.000
_cell.length_b   1.000
_cell.length_c   1.000
_cell.angle_alpha   90.00
_cell.angle_beta   90.00
_cell.angle_gamma   90.00
#
_symmetry.space_group_name_H-M   'P 1'
#
loop_
_entity.id
_entity.type
_entity.pdbx_description
1 polymer ?
#
loop_
_entity_poly.entity_id
_entity_poly.type
_entity_poly.pdbx_seq_one_letter_code
_entity_poly.pdbx_strand_id
1 'polypeptide(L)' 'MSTDAPLQKLHEVLFEEGLKVRREVVGNSYVDRSLSNGSSDFAKPGQQLVTEWCWGHVWTRPGLERSQRSLLR' A
#
# COMPACT_ATOMS: atom_id res chain seq x y z
N MET A 1 -9.72 -1.32 -17.92
CA MET A 1 -9.53 -1.68 -16.50
C MET A 1 -10.07 -3.08 -16.34
N SER A 2 -9.30 -4.01 -15.77
CA SER A 2 -9.64 -5.43 -15.76
C SER A 2 -11.04 -5.65 -15.17
N THR A 3 -11.99 -6.12 -15.97
CA THR A 3 -13.41 -6.25 -15.61
C THR A 3 -13.72 -7.62 -14.97
N ASP A 4 -12.74 -8.19 -14.28
CA ASP A 4 -12.88 -9.47 -13.58
C ASP A 4 -13.19 -9.19 -12.10
N ALA A 5 -14.43 -9.50 -11.69
CA ALA A 5 -14.90 -9.31 -10.32
C ALA A 5 -13.99 -9.90 -9.21
N PRO A 6 -13.31 -11.06 -9.42
CA PRO A 6 -12.37 -11.59 -8.43
C PRO A 6 -11.14 -10.71 -8.22
N LEU A 7 -10.65 -10.04 -9.28
CA LEU A 7 -9.46 -9.19 -9.20
C LEU A 7 -9.75 -7.91 -8.44
N GLN A 8 -10.96 -7.36 -8.57
CA GLN A 8 -11.36 -6.16 -7.86
C GLN A 8 -11.35 -6.37 -6.34
N LYS A 9 -11.85 -7.52 -5.88
CA LYS A 9 -11.79 -7.89 -4.47
C LYS A 9 -10.35 -8.08 -3.97
N LEU A 10 -9.46 -8.62 -4.80
CA LEU A 10 -8.04 -8.74 -4.46
C LEU A 10 -7.37 -7.38 -4.29
N HIS A 11 -7.65 -6.43 -5.20
CA HIS A 11 -7.13 -5.05 -5.10
C HIS A 11 -7.58 -4.37 -3.81
N GLU A 12 -8.86 -4.49 -3.45
CA GLU A 12 -9.40 -3.93 -2.20
C GLU A 12 -8.68 -4.49 -0.98
N VAL A 13 -8.53 -5.82 -0.88
CA VAL A 13 -7.85 -6.46 0.25
C VAL A 13 -6.38 -6.02 0.36
N LEU A 14 -5.64 -6.01 -0.76
CA LEU A 14 -4.23 -5.60 -0.76
C LEU A 14 -4.07 -4.12 -0.42
N PHE A 15 -5.00 -3.28 -0.85
CA PHE A 15 -4.97 -1.85 -0.56
C PHE A 15 -5.25 -1.57 0.92
N GLU A 16 -6.23 -2.25 1.52
CA GLU A 16 -6.58 -2.12 2.95
C GLU A 16 -5.45 -2.61 3.85
N GLU A 17 -4.92 -3.81 3.60
CA GLU A 17 -3.77 -4.34 4.35
C GLU A 17 -2.53 -3.46 4.16
N GLY A 18 -2.31 -2.98 2.93
CA GLY A 18 -1.23 -2.06 2.61
C GLY A 18 -1.35 -0.74 3.36
N LEU A 19 -2.55 -0.14 3.43
CA LEU A 19 -2.78 1.08 4.19
C LEU A 19 -2.52 0.89 5.68
N LYS A 20 -2.92 -0.25 6.25
CA LYS A 20 -2.69 -0.55 7.66
C LYS A 20 -1.20 -0.61 7.98
N VAL A 21 -0.44 -1.41 7.23
CA VAL A 21 1.02 -1.53 7.43
C VAL A 21 1.72 -0.21 7.16
N ARG A 22 1.31 0.51 6.12
CA ARG A 22 1.86 1.83 5.77
C ARG A 22 1.66 2.82 6.93
N ARG A 23 0.46 2.87 7.53
CA ARG A 23 0.18 3.72 8.68
C ARG A 23 1.00 3.34 9.92
N GLU A 24 1.19 2.04 10.17
CA GLU A 24 2.02 1.56 11.28
C GLU A 24 3.50 1.93 11.13
N VAL A 25 4.03 1.96 9.89
CA VAL A 25 5.47 2.18 9.65
C VAL A 25 5.84 3.66 9.50
N VAL A 26 5.06 4.44 8.76
CA VAL A 26 5.37 5.86 8.48
C VAL A 26 4.46 6.85 9.21
N GLY A 27 3.41 6.38 9.88
CA GLY A 27 2.49 7.19 10.66
C GLY A 27 1.32 7.76 9.85
N ASN A 28 0.20 8.00 10.53
CA ASN A 28 -1.06 8.46 9.93
C ASN A 28 -0.91 9.79 9.18
N SER A 29 -0.25 10.79 9.79
CA SER A 29 -0.09 12.12 9.19
C SER A 29 0.66 12.10 7.87
N TYR A 30 1.67 11.24 7.74
CA TYR A 30 2.42 11.07 6.49
C TYR A 30 1.56 10.41 5.41
N VAL A 31 0.80 9.38 5.77
CA VAL A 31 -0.09 8.69 4.83
C VAL A 31 -1.19 9.62 4.33
N ASP A 32 -1.84 10.36 5.22
CA ASP A 32 -2.91 11.29 4.86
C ASP A 32 -2.40 12.39 3.93
N ARG A 33 -1.21 12.95 4.20
CA ARG A 33 -0.54 13.89 3.29
C ARG A 33 -0.22 13.26 1.93
N SER A 34 0.27 12.03 1.92
CA SER A 34 0.61 11.34 0.66
C SER A 34 -0.63 11.02 -0.18
N LEU A 35 -1.75 10.66 0.45
CA LEU A 35 -3.01 10.40 -0.24
C LEU A 35 -3.62 11.69 -0.78
N SER A 36 -3.55 12.77 0.00
CA SER A 36 -3.99 14.10 -0.45
C SER A 36 -3.15 14.61 -1.62
N ASN A 37 -1.83 14.42 -1.61
CA ASN A 37 -0.96 14.82 -2.71
C ASN A 37 -1.13 13.94 -3.97
N GLY A 38 -1.50 12.67 -3.77
CA GLY A 38 -1.70 11.69 -4.84
C GLY A 38 -3.13 11.62 -5.37
N SER A 39 -3.97 12.61 -5.06
CA SER A 39 -5.39 12.62 -5.44
C SER A 39 -5.65 13.04 -6.88
N SER A 40 -4.62 13.44 -7.64
CA SER A 40 -4.79 13.75 -9.06
C SER A 40 -5.01 12.48 -9.88
N ASP A 41 -5.75 12.59 -10.99
CA ASP A 41 -6.05 11.44 -11.86
C ASP A 41 -4.79 10.78 -12.44
N PHE A 42 -3.71 11.55 -12.58
CA PHE A 42 -2.40 11.03 -12.97
C PHE A 42 -1.68 10.28 -11.84
N ALA A 43 -1.70 10.82 -10.61
CA ALA A 43 -0.94 10.25 -9.49
C ALA A 43 -1.67 9.10 -8.78
N LYS A 44 -3.01 9.06 -8.88
CA LYS A 44 -3.86 8.10 -8.18
C LYS A 44 -3.53 6.63 -8.52
N PRO A 45 -3.39 6.22 -9.80
CA PRO A 45 -2.99 4.84 -10.12
C PRO A 45 -1.63 4.45 -9.54
N GLY A 46 -0.68 5.40 -9.50
CA GLY A 46 0.64 5.19 -8.90
C GLY A 46 0.58 4.99 -7.39
N GLN A 47 -0.23 5.80 -6.67
CA GLN A 47 -0.43 5.61 -5.23
C GLN A 47 -1.14 4.29 -4.89
N GLN A 48 -2.11 3.88 -5.71
CA GLN A 48 -2.77 2.58 -5.56
C GLN A 48 -1.77 1.43 -5.72
N LEU A 49 -0.97 1.46 -6.79
CA LEU A 49 0.05 0.44 -7.05
C LEU A 49 1.06 0.33 -5.89
N VAL A 50 1.58 1.46 -5.40
CA VAL A 50 2.54 1.47 -4.29
C VAL A 50 1.89 0.94 -3.01
N THR A 51 0.64 1.32 -2.74
CA THR A 51 -0.07 0.89 -1.52
C THR A 51 -0.37 -0.60 -1.56
N GLU A 52 -0.87 -1.13 -2.67
CA GLU A 52 -1.16 -2.56 -2.81
C GLU A 52 0.10 -3.41 -2.85
N TRP A 53 1.06 -3.06 -3.72
CA TRP A 53 2.18 -3.95 -4.00
C TRP A 53 3.31 -3.80 -2.98
N CYS A 54 3.77 -2.57 -2.72
CA CYS A 54 4.84 -2.38 -1.76
C CYS A 54 4.33 -2.67 -0.34
N TRP A 55 3.24 -2.03 0.06
CA TRP A 55 2.77 -2.14 1.45
C TRP A 55 1.91 -3.39 1.69
N GLY A 56 0.99 -3.71 0.79
CA GLY A 56 0.07 -4.85 0.94
C GLY A 56 0.68 -6.22 0.63
N HIS A 57 1.70 -6.28 -0.25
CA HIS A 57 2.37 -7.53 -0.62
C HIS A 57 3.80 -7.62 -0.08
N VAL A 58 4.71 -6.73 -0.47
CA VAL A 58 6.13 -6.87 -0.10
C VAL A 58 6.33 -6.76 1.41
N TRP A 59 5.72 -5.76 2.06
CA TRP A 59 5.84 -5.53 3.50
C TRP A 59 5.09 -6.53 4.39
N THR A 60 4.20 -7.36 3.83
CA THR A 60 3.45 -8.41 4.57
C THR A 60 4.01 -9.83 4.37
N ARG A 61 4.97 -10.04 3.46
CA ARG A 61 5.58 -11.37 3.20
C ARG A 61 6.10 -12.05 4.48
N PRO A 62 6.01 -13.39 4.60
CA PRO A 62 6.70 -14.11 5.67
C PRO A 62 8.23 -14.11 5.47
N GLY A 63 8.97 -14.34 6.55
CA GLY A 63 10.43 -14.62 6.52
C GLY A 63 11.34 -13.51 7.05
N LEU A 64 10.89 -12.25 7.07
CA LEU A 64 11.62 -11.15 7.70
C LEU A 64 10.70 -10.40 8.65
N GLU A 65 11.16 -10.20 9.88
CA GLU A 65 10.51 -9.35 10.86
C GLU A 65 10.48 -7.88 10.41
N ARG A 66 9.53 -7.10 10.93
CA ARG A 66 9.35 -5.68 10.54
C ARG A 66 10.58 -4.82 10.84
N SER A 67 11.29 -5.11 11.93
CA SER A 67 12.54 -4.44 12.29
C SER A 67 13.62 -4.68 11.24
N GLN A 68 13.76 -5.92 10.77
CA GLN A 68 14.76 -6.31 9.76
C GLN A 68 14.50 -5.62 8.42
N ARG A 69 13.23 -5.49 8.02
CA ARG A 69 12.84 -4.76 6.80
C ARG A 69 13.12 -3.27 6.88
N SER A 70 12.94 -2.69 8.08
CA SER A 70 13.21 -1.27 8.31
C SER A 70 14.70 -0.93 8.22
N LEU A 71 15.59 -1.89 8.50
CA LEU A 71 17.05 -1.73 8.34
C LEU A 71 17.51 -1.72 6.88
N LEU A 72 16.70 -2.27 5.96
CA LEU A 72 17.03 -2.33 4.53
C LEU A 72 16.55 -1.10 3.74
N ARG A 73 15.92 -0.13 4.42
CA ARG A 73 15.33 1.07 3.79
C ARG A 73 16.36 2.13 3.43
#